data_AF-A0A260YM93-F1
#
_entry.id   AF-A0A260YM93-F1
#
_cell.length_a   1.000
_cell.length_b   1.000
_cell.length_c   1.000
_cell.angle_alpha   90.00
_cell.angle_beta   90.00
_cell.angle_gamma   90.00
#
_symmetry.space_group_name_H-M   'P 1'
#
loop_
_entity.id
_entity.type
_entity.pdbx_description
1 polymer ?
#
loop_
_entity_poly.entity_id
_entity_poly.type
_entity_poly.pdbx_seq_one_letter_code
_entity_poly.pdbx_strand_id
1 'polypeptide(L)'
;CGGHGYSMASYISEIYGVAIGGCTYEGENMVMLLQLARYLVKSVEQIKSGKSKELGPMVAYLADPDTKIDLTSGPAAYVKVFQHAARRQAWKATEKYHKLMESGQSRDIAWNNCAVELTRASRLHTRLYIMETFIR
;
A
#
# COMPACT_ATOMS: atom_id res chain seq x y z
N CYS A 1 -21.42 11.70 19.72
CA CYS A 1 -22.61 11.90 18.88
C CYS A 1 -23.07 13.38 18.89
N GLY A 2 -22.39 14.33 18.26
CA GLY A 2 -22.61 15.77 18.56
C GLY A 2 -22.05 16.15 19.94
N GLY A 3 -22.52 17.23 20.59
CA GLY A 3 -21.98 17.70 21.89
C GLY A 3 -21.98 16.63 22.99
N HIS A 4 -23.05 15.84 23.09
CA HIS A 4 -23.13 14.69 24.01
C HIS A 4 -22.09 13.59 23.72
N GLY A 5 -21.48 13.59 22.55
CA GLY A 5 -20.35 12.72 22.21
C GLY A 5 -19.07 12.99 22.95
N TYR A 6 -18.91 14.20 23.49
CA TYR A 6 -17.75 14.52 24.32
C TYR A 6 -17.92 13.99 25.74
N SER A 7 -19.18 13.82 26.18
CA SER A 7 -19.47 13.21 27.47
C SER A 7 -19.05 11.74 27.50
N MET A 8 -18.51 11.32 28.65
CA MET A 8 -18.14 9.93 28.92
C MET A 8 -19.35 8.99 28.90
N ALA A 9 -20.57 9.51 28.99
CA ALA A 9 -21.79 8.72 28.75
C ALA A 9 -21.82 8.07 27.36
N SER A 10 -21.15 8.66 26.35
CA SER A 10 -21.03 8.06 25.01
C SER A 10 -19.92 7.03 24.89
N TYR A 11 -18.90 7.12 25.76
CA TYR A 11 -17.73 6.23 25.83
C TYR A 11 -16.84 6.15 24.56
N ILE A 12 -17.11 6.97 23.53
CA ILE A 12 -16.38 6.96 22.25
C ILE A 12 -14.92 7.38 22.43
N SER A 13 -14.65 8.35 23.30
CA SER A 13 -13.30 8.84 23.60
C SER A 13 -12.41 7.74 24.19
N GLU A 14 -12.98 6.90 25.07
CA GLU A 14 -12.26 5.79 25.68
C GLU A 14 -11.92 4.72 24.64
N ILE A 15 -12.92 4.30 23.84
CA ILE A 15 -12.72 3.35 22.74
C ILE A 15 -11.66 3.86 21.77
N TYR A 16 -11.71 5.14 21.40
CA TYR A 16 -10.70 5.76 20.53
C TYR A 16 -9.31 5.73 21.17
N GLY A 17 -9.19 6.11 22.45
CA GLY A 17 -7.92 6.13 23.17
C GLY A 17 -7.25 4.76 23.23
N VAL A 18 -8.04 3.71 23.46
CA VAL A 18 -7.54 2.32 23.47
C VAL A 18 -7.17 1.87 22.04
N ALA A 19 -8.03 2.12 21.05
CA ALA A 19 -7.81 1.65 19.68
C ALA A 19 -6.64 2.35 18.97
N ILE A 20 -6.48 3.67 19.17
CA ILE A 20 -5.43 4.45 18.49
C ILE A 20 -4.03 4.04 18.95
N GLY A 21 -3.89 3.44 20.14
CA GLY A 21 -2.63 2.87 20.60
C GLY A 21 -2.02 1.87 19.61
N GLY A 22 -2.87 1.14 18.86
CA GLY A 22 -2.43 0.17 17.85
C GLY A 22 -1.75 0.78 16.63
N CYS A 23 -1.73 2.11 16.51
CA CYS A 23 -0.91 2.78 15.52
C CYS A 23 0.58 2.88 15.91
N THR A 24 0.91 2.56 17.15
CA THR A 24 2.26 2.70 17.73
C THR A 24 2.79 1.39 18.30
N TYR A 25 1.99 0.68 19.12
CA TYR A 25 2.39 -0.63 19.64
C TYR A 25 2.41 -1.69 18.52
N GLU A 26 3.10 -2.81 18.72
CA GLU A 26 3.29 -3.88 17.70
C GLU A 26 3.94 -3.42 16.38
N GLY A 27 4.48 -2.21 16.34
CA GLY A 27 5.16 -1.63 15.20
C GLY A 27 4.55 -0.30 14.80
N GLU A 28 5.35 0.77 14.87
CA GLU A 28 4.89 2.09 14.46
C GLU A 28 4.45 2.06 12.99
N ASN A 29 3.27 2.64 12.72
CA ASN A 29 2.59 2.52 11.43
C ASN A 29 3.47 2.90 10.22
N MET A 30 4.25 3.97 10.32
CA MET A 30 5.12 4.40 9.22
C MET A 30 6.26 3.40 8.98
N VAL A 31 6.84 2.84 10.05
CA VAL A 31 7.84 1.77 9.95
C VAL A 31 7.24 0.52 9.30
N MET A 32 6.04 0.08 9.72
CA MET A 32 5.37 -1.10 9.16
C MET A 32 5.01 -0.90 7.67
N LEU A 33 4.54 0.29 7.31
CA LEU A 33 4.29 0.63 5.90
C LEU A 33 5.57 0.58 5.06
N LEU A 34 6.71 1.01 5.60
CA LEU A 34 8.00 0.92 4.91
C LEU A 34 8.54 -0.52 4.84
N GLN A 35 8.26 -1.36 5.84
CA GLN A 35 8.58 -2.79 5.77
C GLN A 35 7.83 -3.46 4.61
N LEU A 36 6.52 -3.22 4.47
CA LEU A 36 5.75 -3.69 3.32
C LEU A 36 6.29 -3.11 2.00
N ALA A 37 6.71 -1.84 1.99
CA ALA A 37 7.26 -1.23 0.79
C ALA A 37 8.52 -1.94 0.28
N ARG A 38 9.36 -2.50 1.18
CA ARG A 38 10.54 -3.29 0.78
C ARG A 38 10.14 -4.54 -0.01
N TYR A 39 9.05 -5.19 0.42
CA TYR A 39 8.50 -6.34 -0.30
C TYR A 39 7.93 -5.95 -1.67
N LEU A 40 7.23 -4.82 -1.77
CA LEU A 40 6.70 -4.31 -3.04
C LEU A 40 7.83 -3.94 -4.02
N VAL A 41 8.88 -3.26 -3.56
CA VAL A 41 10.06 -2.93 -4.39
C VAL A 41 10.71 -4.20 -4.93
N LYS A 42 10.95 -5.20 -4.06
CA LYS A 42 11.51 -6.49 -4.47
C LYS A 42 10.62 -7.20 -5.50
N SER A 43 9.30 -7.11 -5.35
CA SER A 43 8.34 -7.72 -6.28
C SER A 43 8.40 -7.04 -7.66
N VAL A 44 8.49 -5.71 -7.71
CA VAL A 44 8.68 -4.97 -8.97
C VAL A 44 10.04 -5.29 -9.61
N GLU A 45 11.12 -5.37 -8.82
CA GLU A 45 12.45 -5.77 -9.31
C GLU A 45 12.46 -7.22 -9.88
N GLN A 46 11.72 -8.13 -9.26
CA GLN A 46 11.52 -9.49 -9.79
C GLN A 46 10.81 -9.47 -11.16
N ILE A 47 9.80 -8.61 -11.35
CA ILE A 47 9.15 -8.47 -12.66
C ILE A 47 10.13 -7.92 -13.69
N LYS A 48 10.89 -6.87 -13.34
CA LYS A 48 11.89 -6.26 -14.24
C LYS A 48 12.99 -7.24 -14.66
N SER A 49 13.31 -8.22 -13.82
CA SER A 49 14.28 -9.28 -14.13
C SER A 49 13.68 -10.51 -14.83
N GLY A 50 12.42 -10.43 -15.29
CA GLY A 50 11.75 -11.51 -16.03
C GLY A 50 11.21 -12.65 -15.17
N LYS A 51 11.21 -12.50 -13.83
CA LYS A 51 10.78 -13.51 -12.85
C LYS A 51 9.35 -13.30 -12.36
N SER A 52 8.47 -12.75 -13.21
CA SER A 52 7.08 -12.47 -12.84
C SER A 52 6.29 -13.71 -12.42
N LYS A 53 6.64 -14.89 -12.94
CA LYS A 53 6.01 -16.18 -12.57
C LYS A 53 6.36 -16.67 -11.17
N GLU A 54 7.39 -16.12 -10.53
CA GLU A 54 7.82 -16.47 -9.16
C GLU A 54 7.09 -15.63 -8.10
N LEU A 55 6.26 -14.67 -8.50
CA LEU A 55 5.52 -13.83 -7.57
C LEU A 55 4.45 -14.62 -6.81
N GLY A 56 4.33 -14.32 -5.52
CA GLY A 56 3.24 -14.84 -4.70
C GLY A 56 1.88 -14.28 -5.14
N PRO A 57 0.76 -14.99 -4.86
CA PRO A 57 -0.58 -14.58 -5.29
C PRO A 57 -0.98 -13.16 -4.88
N MET A 58 -0.55 -12.70 -3.71
CA MET A 58 -0.88 -11.37 -3.18
C MET A 58 -0.29 -10.21 -4.01
N VAL A 59 0.79 -10.44 -4.76
CA VAL A 59 1.48 -9.42 -5.57
C VAL A 59 1.51 -9.74 -7.05
N ALA A 60 0.90 -10.84 -7.48
CA ALA A 60 0.84 -11.24 -8.89
C ALA A 60 0.25 -10.14 -9.80
N TYR A 61 -0.74 -9.40 -9.29
CA TYR A 61 -1.36 -8.27 -10.01
C TYR A 61 -0.38 -7.17 -10.43
N LEU A 62 0.80 -7.07 -9.80
CA LEU A 62 1.82 -6.09 -10.19
C LEU A 62 2.37 -6.36 -11.60
N ALA A 63 2.31 -7.61 -12.06
CA ALA A 63 2.76 -8.04 -13.37
C ALA A 63 1.69 -7.90 -14.46
N ASP A 64 0.42 -7.76 -14.09
CA ASP A 64 -0.69 -7.68 -15.04
C ASP A 64 -0.59 -6.41 -15.91
N PRO A 65 -0.95 -6.49 -17.21
CA PRO A 65 -0.99 -5.31 -18.06
C PRO A 65 -2.12 -4.36 -17.65
N ASP A 66 -1.96 -3.07 -17.97
CA ASP A 66 -3.05 -2.11 -17.81
C ASP A 66 -4.16 -2.46 -18.80
N THR A 67 -5.39 -2.55 -18.30
CA THR A 67 -6.57 -2.89 -19.09
C THR A 67 -7.63 -1.81 -18.90
N LYS A 68 -8.50 -1.62 -19.91
CA LYS A 68 -9.68 -0.78 -19.75
C LYS A 68 -10.62 -1.44 -18.74
N ILE A 69 -11.07 -0.65 -17.77
CA ILE A 69 -11.95 -1.13 -16.70
C ILE A 69 -13.35 -0.61 -16.98
N ASP A 70 -14.30 -1.53 -17.16
CA ASP A 70 -15.72 -1.21 -17.25
C ASP A 70 -16.36 -1.33 -15.87
N LEU A 71 -16.68 -0.19 -15.25
CA LEU A 71 -17.29 -0.13 -13.93
C LEU A 71 -18.74 -0.62 -13.91
N THR A 72 -19.39 -0.74 -15.07
CA THR A 72 -20.77 -1.24 -15.16
C THR A 72 -20.86 -2.76 -14.98
N SER A 73 -19.73 -3.47 -15.02
CA SER A 73 -19.64 -4.93 -14.86
C SER A 73 -19.76 -5.42 -13.41
N GLY A 74 -20.02 -4.53 -12.44
CA GLY A 74 -20.30 -4.86 -11.04
C GLY A 74 -19.10 -4.72 -10.08
N PRO A 75 -19.21 -5.22 -8.84
CA PRO A 75 -18.21 -4.99 -7.79
C PRO A 75 -16.79 -5.43 -8.13
N ALA A 76 -16.62 -6.49 -8.93
CA ALA A 76 -15.31 -6.98 -9.37
C ALA A 76 -14.53 -5.96 -10.22
N ALA A 77 -15.23 -5.05 -10.90
CA ALA A 77 -14.58 -3.95 -11.64
C ALA A 77 -13.82 -3.01 -10.70
N TYR A 78 -14.33 -2.79 -9.49
CA TYR A 78 -13.65 -1.96 -8.50
C TYR A 78 -12.35 -2.59 -8.02
N VAL A 79 -12.28 -3.93 -7.88
CA VAL A 79 -11.01 -4.62 -7.59
C VAL A 79 -9.96 -4.28 -8.66
N LYS A 80 -10.34 -4.31 -9.93
CA LYS A 80 -9.43 -3.95 -11.03
C LYS A 80 -8.97 -2.49 -10.95
N VAL A 81 -9.81 -1.56 -10.49
CA VAL A 81 -9.39 -0.16 -10.22
C VAL A 81 -8.33 -0.10 -9.12
N PHE A 82 -8.53 -0.82 -8.02
CA PHE A 82 -7.58 -0.87 -6.91
C PHE A 82 -6.26 -1.54 -7.33
N GLN A 83 -6.32 -2.62 -8.12
CA GLN A 83 -5.14 -3.27 -8.71
C GLN A 83 -4.35 -2.29 -9.58
N HIS A 84 -5.03 -1.57 -10.49
CA HIS A 84 -4.39 -0.55 -11.34
C HIS A 84 -3.73 0.56 -10.50
N ALA A 85 -4.45 1.12 -9.52
CA ALA A 85 -3.92 2.20 -8.67
C ALA A 85 -2.71 1.74 -7.85
N ALA A 86 -2.81 0.59 -7.19
CA ALA A 86 -1.73 0.03 -6.38
C ALA A 86 -0.50 -0.33 -7.23
N ARG A 87 -0.72 -0.94 -8.41
CA ARG A 87 0.35 -1.29 -9.36
C ARG A 87 1.07 -0.03 -9.82
N ARG A 88 0.34 0.95 -10.34
CA ARG A 88 0.93 2.19 -10.87
C ARG A 88 1.78 2.91 -9.82
N GLN A 89 1.28 3.01 -8.59
CA GLN A 89 2.03 3.67 -7.52
C GLN A 89 3.26 2.86 -7.07
N ALA A 90 3.16 1.53 -6.98
CA ALA A 90 4.28 0.67 -6.63
C ALA A 90 5.42 0.76 -7.66
N TRP A 91 5.09 0.71 -8.95
CA TRP A 91 6.06 0.90 -10.03
C TRP A 91 6.68 2.29 -10.00
N LYS A 92 5.86 3.35 -9.91
CA LYS A 92 6.32 4.74 -9.86
C LYS A 92 7.25 5.00 -8.68
N ALA A 93 6.91 4.49 -7.49
CA ALA A 93 7.74 4.65 -6.29
C ALA A 93 9.08 3.91 -6.44
N THR A 94 9.04 2.68 -6.98
CA THR A 94 10.24 1.88 -7.24
C THR A 94 11.16 2.54 -8.27
N GLU A 95 10.60 3.07 -9.36
CA GLU A 95 11.37 3.83 -10.36
C GLU A 95 11.99 5.10 -9.78
N LYS A 96 11.26 5.84 -8.94
CA LYS A 96 11.82 7.00 -8.24
C LYS A 96 13.00 6.60 -7.36
N TYR A 97 12.87 5.51 -6.61
CA TYR A 97 13.95 4.98 -5.78
C TYR A 97 15.21 4.64 -6.60
N HIS A 98 15.05 3.94 -7.73
CA HIS A 98 16.17 3.63 -8.62
C HIS A 98 16.80 4.88 -9.24
N LYS A 99 15.99 5.84 -9.71
CA LYS A 99 16.50 7.10 -10.27
C LYS A 99 17.35 7.88 -9.28
N LEU A 100 16.98 7.88 -7.99
CA LEU A 100 17.78 8.52 -6.94
C LEU A 100 19.12 7.81 -6.73
N MET A 101 19.14 6.47 -6.77
CA MET A 101 20.40 5.71 -6.72
C MET A 101 21.27 5.94 -7.96
N GLU A 102 20.67 5.96 -9.15
CA GLU A 102 21.34 6.27 -10.42
C GLU A 102 21.92 7.70 -10.43
N SER A 103 21.31 8.65 -9.71
CA SER A 103 21.86 9.99 -9.50
C SER A 103 23.00 10.06 -8.48
N GLY A 104 23.46 8.93 -7.95
CA GLY A 104 24.61 8.83 -7.05
C GLY A 104 24.27 8.84 -5.54
N GLN A 105 22.99 8.78 -5.16
CA GLN A 105 22.64 8.68 -3.74
C GLN A 105 22.88 7.26 -3.22
N SER A 106 23.29 7.14 -1.96
CA SER A 106 23.35 5.84 -1.29
C SER A 106 21.95 5.24 -1.15
N ARG A 107 21.89 3.91 -0.99
CA ARG A 107 20.64 3.16 -0.84
C ARG A 107 19.72 3.73 0.24
N ASP A 108 20.27 4.03 1.41
CA ASP A 108 19.47 4.49 2.55
C ASP A 108 18.99 5.94 2.37
N ILE A 109 19.82 6.79 1.77
CA ILE A 109 19.43 8.19 1.46
C ILE A 109 18.34 8.20 0.38
N ALA A 110 18.51 7.43 -0.70
CA ALA A 110 17.51 7.29 -1.76
C ALA A 110 16.18 6.77 -1.19
N TRP A 111 16.23 5.73 -0.35
CA TRP A 111 15.08 5.15 0.33
C TRP A 111 14.33 6.19 1.17
N ASN A 112 15.07 6.95 1.99
CA ASN A 112 14.49 8.01 2.82
C ASN A 112 13.84 9.12 1.97
N ASN A 113 14.50 9.54 0.90
CA ASN A 113 14.03 10.58 -0.01
C ASN A 113 12.78 10.18 -0.83
N CYS A 114 12.46 8.88 -0.92
CA CYS A 114 11.22 8.38 -1.52
C CYS A 114 10.27 7.69 -0.54
N ALA A 115 10.54 7.72 0.77
CA ALA A 115 9.75 7.02 1.80
C ALA A 115 8.24 7.35 1.75
N VAL A 116 7.88 8.61 1.47
CA VAL A 116 6.49 9.03 1.32
C VAL A 116 5.80 8.36 0.12
N GLU A 117 6.49 8.20 -1.01
CA GLU A 117 5.93 7.51 -2.19
C GLU A 117 5.81 6.00 -1.97
N LEU A 118 6.79 5.42 -1.26
CA LEU A 118 6.81 4.01 -0.87
C LEU A 118 5.65 3.67 0.07
N THR A 119 5.39 4.50 1.09
CA THR A 119 4.27 4.31 2.01
C THR A 119 2.91 4.56 1.35
N ARG A 120 2.84 5.40 0.31
CA ARG A 120 1.64 5.51 -0.56
C ARG A 120 1.37 4.20 -1.31
N ALA A 121 2.40 3.55 -1.85
CA ALA A 121 2.27 2.25 -2.51
C ALA A 121 1.77 1.18 -1.54
N SER A 122 2.37 1.09 -0.35
CA SER A 122 1.94 0.16 0.72
C SER A 122 0.47 0.33 1.09
N ARG A 123 0.01 1.57 1.32
CA ARG A 123 -1.40 1.83 1.66
C ARG A 123 -2.37 1.41 0.55
N LEU A 124 -2.03 1.64 -0.72
CA LEU A 124 -2.87 1.21 -1.84
C LEU A 124 -2.92 -0.31 -1.96
N HIS A 125 -1.79 -0.99 -1.77
CA HIS A 125 -1.73 -2.46 -1.73
C HIS A 125 -2.58 -3.04 -0.59
N THR A 126 -2.48 -2.51 0.62
CA THR A 126 -3.30 -2.96 1.75
C THR A 126 -4.79 -2.72 1.53
N ARG A 127 -5.18 -1.56 0.96
CA ARG A 127 -6.59 -1.27 0.66
C ARG A 127 -7.15 -2.18 -0.44
N LEU A 128 -6.33 -2.54 -1.43
CA LEU A 128 -6.67 -3.56 -2.41
C LEU A 128 -6.97 -4.90 -1.71
N TYR A 129 -6.08 -5.34 -0.82
CA TYR A 129 -6.26 -6.60 -0.10
C TYR A 129 -7.56 -6.62 0.73
N ILE A 130 -7.87 -5.52 1.42
CA ILE A 130 -9.14 -5.37 2.17
C ILE A 130 -10.34 -5.51 1.23
N MET A 131 -10.30 -4.83 0.06
CA MET A 131 -11.38 -4.89 -0.93
C MET A 131 -11.56 -6.30 -1.50
N GLU A 132 -10.47 -6.95 -1.90
CA GLU A 132 -10.52 -8.32 -2.43
C GLU A 132 -11.05 -9.31 -1.38
N THR A 133 -10.64 -9.17 -0.13
CA THR A 133 -11.08 -10.05 0.95
C THR A 133 -12.56 -9.84 1.28
N PHE A 134 -13.06 -8.61 1.17
CA PHE A 134 -14.46 -8.30 1.44
C PHE A 134 -15.41 -8.77 0.31
N ILE A 135 -14.92 -8.83 -0.93
CA ILE A 135 -15.72 -9.27 -2.09
C ILE A 135 -15.75 -10.79 -2.25
N ARG A 136 -14.70 -11.50 -1.80
CA ARG A 136 -14.64 -12.98 -1.82
C ARG A 136 -15.66 -13.58 -0.86
#